data_AF-A0A920M2N9-F1
#
_entry.id   AF-A0A920M2N9-F1
#
_cell.length_a   1.000
_cell.length_b   1.000
_cell.length_c   1.000
_cell.angle_alpha   90.00
_cell.angle_beta   90.00
_cell.angle_gamma   90.00
#
_symmetry.space_group_name_H-M   'P 1'
#
loop_
_entity.id
_entity.type
_entity.pdbx_description
1 polymer ?
#
loop_
_entity_poly.entity_id
_entity_poly.type
_entity_poly.pdbx_seq_one_letter_code
_entity_poly.pdbx_strand_id
1 'polypeptide(L)'
;MKFELKSETAELLEKVKEFINKEILPNETTYYEQTEAGGRWCVPPIMEEMKAKAKKQGLWNLFLPESDLGAGLTNFEYAFFAEEMGRVGIASEVFNCSAPDTGNMEVLVRYGTEAQKDEWLTPLLNGEIRSAFGMTEPGVASSDATNMEATAVLMAMNILLMEKSGGLLALVIHDAK
;
A
#
# COMPACT_ATOMS: atom_id res chain seq x y z
N MET A 1 -14.18 -29.89 -5.63
CA MET A 1 -13.66 -28.61 -5.10
C MET A 1 -14.77 -27.59 -5.29
N LYS A 2 -15.20 -26.87 -4.24
CA LYS A 2 -16.20 -25.81 -4.37
C LYS A 2 -15.46 -24.48 -4.56
N PHE A 3 -15.76 -23.76 -5.64
CA PHE A 3 -15.18 -22.45 -5.96
C PHE A 3 -16.20 -21.35 -5.65
N GLU A 4 -16.64 -21.29 -4.39
CA GLU A 4 -17.66 -20.35 -3.94
C GLU A 4 -17.10 -19.56 -2.76
N LEU A 5 -17.39 -18.25 -2.73
CA LEU A 5 -17.09 -17.40 -1.59
C LEU A 5 -17.96 -17.82 -0.41
N LYS A 6 -17.45 -17.65 0.81
CA LYS A 6 -18.27 -17.72 2.01
C LYS A 6 -19.32 -16.61 1.98
N SER A 7 -20.46 -16.84 2.65
CA SER A 7 -21.55 -15.87 2.73
C SER A 7 -21.08 -14.50 3.19
N GLU A 8 -20.31 -14.43 4.28
CA GLU A 8 -19.80 -13.18 4.83
C GLU A 8 -18.85 -12.47 3.86
N THR A 9 -18.02 -13.22 3.13
CA THR A 9 -17.10 -12.68 2.14
C THR A 9 -17.85 -12.12 0.94
N ALA A 10 -18.89 -12.81 0.47
CA ALA A 10 -19.74 -12.32 -0.63
C ALA A 10 -20.50 -11.05 -0.24
N GLU A 11 -21.04 -10.98 0.98
CA GLU A 11 -21.69 -9.77 1.49
C GLU A 11 -20.71 -8.58 1.60
N LEU A 12 -19.48 -8.82 2.04
CA LEU A 12 -18.45 -7.79 2.09
C LEU A 12 -18.05 -7.32 0.69
N LEU A 13 -17.95 -8.22 -0.27
CA LEU A 13 -17.66 -7.89 -1.67
C LEU A 13 -18.75 -7.00 -2.27
N GLU A 14 -20.02 -7.29 -2.00
CA GLU A 14 -21.12 -6.43 -2.45
C GLU A 14 -21.06 -5.03 -1.83
N LYS A 15 -20.66 -4.90 -0.56
CA LYS A 15 -20.41 -3.58 0.05
C LYS A 15 -19.30 -2.81 -0.66
N VAL A 16 -18.22 -3.49 -1.07
CA VAL A 16 -17.12 -2.86 -1.84
C VAL A 16 -17.63 -2.40 -3.21
N LYS A 17 -18.38 -3.22 -3.93
CA LYS A 17 -18.99 -2.85 -5.22
C LYS A 17 -19.93 -1.66 -5.08
N GLU A 18 -20.78 -1.67 -4.05
CA GLU A 18 -21.69 -0.55 -3.78
C GLU A 18 -20.92 0.73 -3.45
N PHE A 19 -19.87 0.65 -2.63
CA PHE A 19 -19.03 1.79 -2.28
C PHE A 19 -18.33 2.36 -3.53
N ILE A 20 -17.77 1.50 -4.39
CA ILE A 20 -17.18 1.93 -5.66
C ILE A 20 -18.22 2.69 -6.50
N ASN A 21 -19.43 2.15 -6.65
CA ASN A 21 -20.47 2.76 -7.49
C ASN A 21 -21.06 4.05 -6.92
N LYS A 22 -21.18 4.17 -5.59
CA LYS A 22 -21.86 5.29 -4.93
C LYS A 22 -20.92 6.39 -4.46
N GLU A 23 -19.69 6.06 -4.11
CA GLU A 23 -18.74 6.99 -3.49
C GLU A 23 -17.50 7.23 -4.34
N ILE A 24 -16.99 6.25 -5.09
CA ILE A 24 -15.74 6.41 -5.84
C ILE A 24 -16.00 6.90 -7.27
N LEU A 25 -16.80 6.17 -8.05
CA LEU A 25 -17.09 6.51 -9.45
C LEU A 25 -17.65 7.93 -9.62
N PRO A 26 -18.63 8.40 -8.82
CA PRO A 26 -19.14 9.76 -8.97
C PRO A 26 -18.12 10.85 -8.65
N ASN A 27 -17.09 10.54 -7.85
CA ASN A 27 -16.07 11.50 -7.42
C ASN A 27 -14.77 11.43 -8.26
N GLU A 28 -14.72 10.56 -9.28
CA GLU A 28 -13.53 10.43 -10.13
C GLU A 28 -13.21 11.73 -10.88
N THR A 29 -14.23 12.42 -11.41
CA THR A 29 -14.06 13.73 -12.05
C THR A 29 -13.49 14.76 -11.06
N THR A 30 -14.05 14.85 -9.86
CA THR A 30 -13.56 15.74 -8.81
C THR A 30 -12.13 15.43 -8.39
N TYR A 31 -11.76 14.14 -8.33
CA TYR A 31 -10.38 13.72 -8.05
C TYR A 31 -9.41 14.27 -9.10
N TYR A 32 -9.70 14.11 -10.39
CA TYR A 32 -8.83 14.61 -11.45
C TYR A 32 -8.76 16.14 -11.48
N GLU A 33 -9.88 16.83 -11.32
CA GLU A 33 -9.92 18.30 -11.26
C GLU A 33 -9.08 18.85 -10.09
N GLN A 34 -9.21 18.26 -8.90
CA GLN A 34 -8.42 18.64 -7.73
C GLN A 34 -6.93 18.31 -7.90
N THR A 35 -6.61 17.19 -8.55
CA THR A 35 -5.22 16.81 -8.86
C THR A 35 -4.58 17.83 -9.80
N GLU A 36 -5.28 18.21 -10.87
CA GLU A 36 -4.79 19.19 -11.85
C GLU A 36 -4.61 20.57 -11.19
N ALA A 37 -5.58 21.02 -10.41
CA ALA A 37 -5.52 22.30 -9.71
C ALA A 37 -4.43 22.37 -8.64
N GLY A 38 -4.18 21.26 -7.93
CA GLY A 38 -3.15 21.17 -6.89
C GLY A 38 -1.73 20.95 -7.41
N GLY A 39 -1.59 20.51 -8.66
CA GLY A 39 -0.31 20.19 -9.28
C GLY A 39 0.27 18.85 -8.87
N ARG A 40 1.45 18.53 -9.42
CA ARG A 40 2.05 17.18 -9.42
C ARG A 40 2.15 16.47 -8.06
N TRP A 41 2.34 17.23 -6.98
CA TRP A 41 2.63 16.70 -5.64
C TRP A 41 1.47 16.87 -4.66
N CYS A 42 0.29 17.27 -5.15
CA CYS A 42 -0.89 17.43 -4.33
C CYS A 42 -1.54 16.06 -4.06
N VAL A 43 -2.01 15.86 -2.83
CA VAL A 43 -2.99 14.82 -2.51
C VAL A 43 -4.38 15.47 -2.59
N PRO A 44 -5.24 15.06 -3.53
CA PRO A 44 -6.58 15.63 -3.68
C PRO A 44 -7.41 15.45 -2.40
N PRO A 45 -8.01 16.52 -1.83
CA PRO A 45 -8.84 16.41 -0.62
C PRO A 45 -9.92 15.32 -0.69
N ILE A 46 -10.52 15.11 -1.87
CA ILE A 46 -11.55 14.09 -2.07
C ILE A 46 -11.04 12.66 -1.78
N MET A 47 -9.74 12.39 -1.95
CA MET A 47 -9.14 11.10 -1.61
C MET A 47 -9.27 10.81 -0.12
N GLU A 48 -8.91 11.77 0.74
CA GLU A 48 -9.00 11.60 2.19
C GLU A 48 -10.45 11.51 2.68
N GLU A 49 -11.37 12.24 2.04
CA GLU A 49 -12.81 12.10 2.32
C GLU A 49 -13.34 10.69 2.01
N MET A 50 -12.96 10.13 0.85
CA MET A 50 -13.34 8.78 0.46
C MET A 50 -12.72 7.72 1.38
N LYS A 51 -11.42 7.85 1.72
CA LYS A 51 -10.73 6.98 2.68
C LYS A 51 -11.43 6.98 4.04
N ALA A 52 -11.78 8.16 4.56
CA ALA A 52 -12.48 8.27 5.84
C ALA A 52 -13.85 7.57 5.82
N LYS A 53 -14.61 7.70 4.72
CA LYS A 53 -15.88 6.99 4.53
C LYS A 53 -15.70 5.47 4.45
N ALA A 54 -14.70 5.00 3.69
CA ALA A 54 -14.40 3.58 3.55
C ALA A 54 -14.01 2.95 4.90
N LYS A 55 -13.10 3.60 5.63
CA LYS A 55 -12.67 3.18 6.97
C LYS A 55 -13.83 3.11 7.95
N LYS A 56 -14.75 4.10 7.94
CA LYS A 56 -15.96 4.10 8.78
C LYS A 56 -16.91 2.95 8.47
N GLN A 57 -16.93 2.45 7.23
CA GLN A 57 -17.75 1.31 6.81
C GLN A 57 -17.05 -0.05 6.99
N GLY A 58 -15.83 -0.06 7.53
CA GLY A 58 -15.03 -1.29 7.70
C GLY A 58 -14.46 -1.84 6.39
N LEU A 59 -14.39 -1.02 5.33
CA LEU A 59 -13.81 -1.38 4.05
C LEU A 59 -12.35 -0.92 4.01
N TRP A 60 -11.48 -1.58 4.78
CA TRP A 60 -10.12 -1.09 5.02
C TRP A 60 -9.13 -2.24 5.23
N ASN A 61 -7.91 -2.12 4.70
CA ASN A 61 -6.84 -3.13 4.81
C ASN A 61 -7.30 -4.53 4.36
N LEU A 62 -8.08 -4.60 3.26
CA LEU A 62 -8.67 -5.86 2.78
C LEU A 62 -7.63 -6.85 2.22
N PHE A 63 -6.41 -6.37 1.95
CA PHE A 63 -5.35 -7.10 1.26
C PHE A 63 -4.59 -8.09 2.13
N LEU A 64 -4.60 -7.92 3.46
CA LEU A 64 -3.72 -8.65 4.35
C LEU A 64 -4.34 -10.03 4.66
N PRO A 65 -3.79 -11.14 4.12
CA PRO A 65 -4.45 -12.42 4.24
C PRO A 65 -4.30 -13.02 5.63
N GLU A 66 -5.34 -13.71 6.10
CA GLU A 66 -5.33 -14.48 7.37
C GLU A 66 -4.79 -13.69 8.59
N SER A 67 -5.06 -12.39 8.64
CA SER A 67 -4.52 -11.48 9.66
C SER A 67 -5.61 -10.66 10.36
N ASP A 68 -5.43 -10.47 11.68
CA ASP A 68 -6.26 -9.61 12.52
C ASP A 68 -6.03 -8.10 12.26
N LEU A 69 -5.02 -7.76 11.45
CA LEU A 69 -4.71 -6.37 11.05
C LEU A 69 -5.46 -5.94 9.78
N GLY A 70 -6.29 -6.82 9.21
CA GLY A 70 -7.10 -6.59 8.02
C GLY A 70 -8.43 -7.35 8.08
N ALA A 71 -8.99 -7.68 6.92
CA ALA A 71 -10.27 -8.39 6.83
C ALA A 71 -10.17 -9.92 6.98
N GLY A 72 -8.97 -10.48 7.19
CA GLY A 72 -8.77 -11.92 7.38
C GLY A 72 -9.13 -12.78 6.15
N LEU A 73 -9.12 -12.19 4.96
CA LEU A 73 -9.45 -12.88 3.70
C LEU A 73 -8.36 -13.88 3.33
N THR A 74 -8.72 -14.96 2.65
CA THR A 74 -7.73 -15.79 1.94
C THR A 74 -7.30 -15.11 0.64
N ASN A 75 -6.17 -15.52 0.05
CA ASN A 75 -5.75 -15.02 -1.28
C ASN A 75 -6.81 -15.26 -2.36
N PHE A 76 -7.52 -16.41 -2.29
CA PHE A 76 -8.61 -16.71 -3.22
C PHE A 76 -9.77 -15.71 -3.07
N GLU A 77 -10.15 -15.39 -1.84
CA GLU A 77 -11.21 -14.43 -1.56
C GLU A 77 -10.80 -13.02 -1.98
N TYR A 78 -9.60 -12.56 -1.59
CA TYR A 78 -9.10 -11.22 -1.91
C TYR A 78 -8.97 -10.97 -3.42
N ALA A 79 -8.74 -11.99 -4.24
CA ALA A 79 -8.67 -11.86 -5.69
C ALA A 79 -9.93 -11.19 -6.29
N PHE A 80 -11.12 -11.52 -5.77
CA PHE A 80 -12.38 -10.89 -6.22
C PHE A 80 -12.48 -9.42 -5.83
N PHE A 81 -11.94 -9.04 -4.66
CA PHE A 81 -11.89 -7.65 -4.23
C PHE A 81 -10.90 -6.85 -5.08
N ALA A 82 -9.73 -7.42 -5.36
CA ALA A 82 -8.72 -6.82 -6.22
C ALA A 82 -9.23 -6.61 -7.65
N GLU A 83 -10.02 -7.55 -8.19
CA GLU A 83 -10.68 -7.41 -9.48
C GLU A 83 -11.62 -6.19 -9.51
N GLU A 84 -12.50 -6.05 -8.51
CA GLU A 84 -13.43 -4.92 -8.43
C GLU A 84 -12.71 -3.58 -8.24
N MET A 85 -11.71 -3.51 -7.36
CA MET A 85 -10.89 -2.31 -7.18
C MET A 85 -10.12 -1.94 -8.45
N GLY A 86 -9.63 -2.93 -9.21
CA GLY A 86 -8.91 -2.72 -10.47
C GLY A 86 -9.74 -2.07 -11.58
N ARG A 87 -11.08 -2.00 -11.44
CA ARG A 87 -11.97 -1.36 -12.42
C ARG A 87 -11.89 0.17 -12.39
N VAL A 88 -11.41 0.76 -11.30
CA VAL A 88 -11.34 2.22 -11.12
C VAL A 88 -9.97 2.58 -10.54
N GLY A 89 -9.21 3.44 -11.23
CA GLY A 89 -7.78 3.64 -10.96
C GLY A 89 -7.44 4.09 -9.53
N ILE A 90 -8.38 4.77 -8.86
CA ILE A 90 -8.19 5.30 -7.50
C ILE A 90 -8.75 4.40 -6.39
N ALA A 91 -9.47 3.32 -6.72
CA ALA A 91 -10.23 2.57 -5.72
C ALA A 91 -9.33 1.84 -4.71
N SER A 92 -8.22 1.26 -5.15
CA SER A 92 -7.30 0.57 -4.23
C SER A 92 -6.75 1.50 -3.15
N GLU A 93 -6.49 2.77 -3.46
CA GLU A 93 -6.00 3.73 -2.47
C GLU A 93 -7.09 4.09 -1.44
N VAL A 94 -8.34 4.23 -1.90
CA VAL A 94 -9.49 4.53 -1.03
C VAL A 94 -9.70 3.45 0.05
N PHE A 95 -9.37 2.19 -0.24
CA PHE A 95 -9.49 1.07 0.70
C PHE A 95 -8.18 0.71 1.43
N ASN A 96 -7.12 1.51 1.24
CA ASN A 96 -5.75 1.25 1.74
C ASN A 96 -5.13 -0.06 1.21
N CYS A 97 -5.47 -0.42 -0.03
CA CYS A 97 -5.08 -1.63 -0.74
C CYS A 97 -4.19 -1.34 -1.96
N SER A 98 -3.64 -0.13 -2.07
CA SER A 98 -2.79 0.29 -3.20
C SER A 98 -1.33 -0.15 -3.05
N ALA A 99 -0.71 -0.61 -4.14
CA ALA A 99 0.74 -0.67 -4.25
C ALA A 99 1.36 0.74 -4.21
N PRO A 100 2.59 0.91 -3.70
CA PRO A 100 3.48 -0.12 -3.14
C PRO A 100 3.20 -0.46 -1.66
N ASP A 101 2.27 0.26 -1.00
CA ASP A 101 2.08 0.21 0.45
C ASP A 101 1.67 -1.17 0.97
N THR A 102 0.82 -1.90 0.26
CA THR A 102 0.42 -3.26 0.66
C THR A 102 1.61 -4.20 0.80
N GLY A 103 2.50 -4.23 -0.21
CA GLY A 103 3.71 -5.05 -0.17
C GLY A 103 4.68 -4.61 0.94
N ASN A 104 4.82 -3.29 1.15
CA ASN A 104 5.65 -2.77 2.23
C ASN A 104 5.09 -3.11 3.63
N MET A 105 3.77 -3.04 3.80
CA MET A 105 3.08 -3.48 5.02
C MET A 105 3.28 -4.99 5.24
N GLU A 106 3.15 -5.82 4.20
CA GLU A 106 3.42 -7.27 4.30
C GLU A 106 4.85 -7.58 4.75
N VAL A 107 5.85 -6.84 4.24
CA VAL A 107 7.25 -6.95 4.66
C VAL A 107 7.40 -6.61 6.14
N LEU A 108 6.80 -5.51 6.60
CA LEU A 108 6.88 -5.08 8.01
C LEU A 108 6.13 -6.04 8.95
N VAL A 109 4.96 -6.56 8.55
CA VAL A 109 4.22 -7.57 9.32
C VAL A 109 5.08 -8.80 9.54
N ARG A 110 5.77 -9.27 8.49
CA ARG A 110 6.52 -10.52 8.52
C ARG A 110 7.92 -10.41 9.11
N TYR A 111 8.61 -9.30 8.87
CA TYR A 111 10.03 -9.15 9.15
C TYR A 111 10.38 -7.93 10.01
N GLY A 112 9.43 -7.02 10.24
CA GLY A 112 9.65 -5.87 11.10
C GLY A 112 9.80 -6.26 12.56
N THR A 113 10.68 -5.57 13.28
CA THR A 113 10.69 -5.59 14.75
C THR A 113 9.50 -4.84 15.32
N GLU A 114 9.21 -5.01 16.60
CA GLU A 114 8.10 -4.29 17.25
C GLU A 114 8.28 -2.77 17.15
N ALA A 115 9.50 -2.25 17.32
CA ALA A 115 9.79 -0.84 17.13
C ALA A 115 9.50 -0.36 15.69
N GLN A 116 9.88 -1.14 14.67
CA GLN A 116 9.57 -0.82 13.27
C GLN A 116 8.08 -0.91 12.96
N LYS A 117 7.36 -1.85 13.60
CA LYS A 117 5.91 -1.98 13.43
C LYS A 117 5.17 -0.81 14.07
N ASP A 118 5.59 -0.39 15.26
CA ASP A 118 5.02 0.77 15.93
C ASP A 118 5.28 2.06 15.14
N GLU A 119 6.52 2.25 14.67
CA GLU A 119 6.91 3.47 13.97
C GLU A 119 6.38 3.55 12.53
N TRP A 120 6.36 2.44 11.78
CA TRP A 120 6.09 2.45 10.34
C TRP A 120 4.84 1.67 9.94
N LEU A 121 4.64 0.46 10.48
CA LEU A 121 3.49 -0.37 10.09
C LEU A 121 2.18 0.23 10.58
N THR A 122 2.13 0.68 11.83
CA THR A 122 0.89 1.22 12.43
C THR A 122 0.38 2.46 11.67
N PRO A 123 1.21 3.47 11.37
CA PRO A 123 0.76 4.60 10.55
C PRO A 123 0.35 4.21 9.12
N LEU A 124 1.02 3.21 8.51
CA LEU A 124 0.62 2.68 7.19
C LEU A 124 -0.74 1.98 7.24
N LEU A 125 -0.98 1.12 8.24
CA LEU A 125 -2.27 0.46 8.46
C LEU A 125 -3.38 1.47 8.76
N ASN A 126 -3.05 2.62 9.35
CA ASN A 126 -3.99 3.70 9.59
C ASN A 126 -4.27 4.58 8.36
N GLY A 127 -3.43 4.50 7.32
CA GLY A 127 -3.47 5.34 6.13
C GLY A 127 -2.98 6.78 6.35
N GLU A 128 -2.17 6.99 7.39
CA GLU A 128 -1.63 8.30 7.80
C GLU A 128 -0.37 8.69 7.03
N ILE A 129 0.40 7.69 6.58
CA ILE A 129 1.59 7.86 5.76
C ILE A 129 1.52 7.00 4.51
N ARG A 130 2.42 7.29 3.57
CA ARG A 130 2.65 6.53 2.35
C ARG A 130 4.10 6.08 2.29
N SER A 131 4.36 5.02 1.56
CA SER A 131 5.68 4.41 1.40
C SER A 131 6.05 4.30 -0.08
N ALA A 132 7.33 4.00 -0.33
CA ALA A 132 7.86 3.72 -1.65
C ALA A 132 8.76 2.49 -1.59
N PHE A 133 8.88 1.76 -2.70
CA PHE A 133 9.82 0.66 -2.84
C PHE A 133 10.86 1.01 -3.90
N GLY A 134 12.10 1.22 -3.45
CA GLY A 134 13.22 1.62 -4.31
C GLY A 134 14.11 0.44 -4.67
N MET A 135 13.84 -0.19 -5.80
CA MET A 135 14.67 -1.30 -6.33
C MET A 135 15.17 -1.03 -7.75
N THR A 136 14.35 -0.42 -8.61
CA THR A 136 14.72 -0.12 -10.00
C THR A 136 15.76 0.99 -10.06
N GLU A 137 16.83 0.76 -10.81
CA GLU A 137 17.96 1.66 -10.91
C GLU A 137 18.15 2.18 -12.35
N PRO A 138 18.20 3.50 -12.60
CA PRO A 138 18.71 4.01 -13.86
C PRO A 138 20.16 3.58 -14.06
N GLY A 139 20.53 3.26 -15.29
CA GLY A 139 21.89 2.89 -15.69
C GLY A 139 22.12 1.39 -15.86
N VAL A 140 21.26 0.55 -15.29
CA VAL A 140 21.37 -0.92 -15.35
C VAL A 140 20.06 -1.58 -15.75
N ALA A 141 20.12 -2.79 -16.30
CA ALA A 141 18.94 -3.59 -16.61
C ALA A 141 18.38 -4.25 -15.34
N SER A 142 17.61 -3.51 -14.54
CA SER A 142 17.03 -3.98 -13.26
C SER A 142 15.99 -5.10 -13.38
N SER A 143 15.66 -5.56 -14.59
CA SER A 143 14.89 -6.79 -14.78
C SER A 143 15.62 -8.03 -14.25
N ASP A 144 16.96 -7.98 -14.26
CA ASP A 144 17.81 -8.94 -13.54
C ASP A 144 18.29 -8.26 -12.26
N ALA A 145 17.78 -8.72 -11.11
CA ALA A 145 18.09 -8.15 -9.81
C ALA A 145 19.58 -8.28 -9.44
N THR A 146 20.34 -9.16 -10.11
CA THR A 146 21.78 -9.29 -9.88
C THR A 146 22.60 -8.10 -10.41
N ASN A 147 21.98 -7.25 -11.25
CA ASN A 147 22.59 -6.03 -11.77
C ASN A 147 22.45 -4.81 -10.85
N MET A 148 21.84 -4.93 -9.67
CA MET A 148 21.75 -3.79 -8.73
C MET A 148 23.15 -3.27 -8.39
N GLU A 149 23.36 -1.97 -8.52
CA GLU A 149 24.62 -1.31 -8.18
C GLU A 149 24.51 -0.50 -6.89
N ALA A 150 23.29 -0.16 -6.45
CA ALA A 150 23.10 0.45 -5.14
C ALA A 150 23.52 -0.53 -4.05
N THR A 151 24.43 -0.09 -3.17
CA THR A 151 24.95 -0.95 -2.10
C THR A 151 24.35 -0.55 -0.76
N ALA A 152 24.09 -1.55 0.09
CA ALA A 152 23.69 -1.38 1.48
C ALA A 152 24.72 -2.09 2.36
N VAL A 153 25.78 -1.37 2.76
CA VAL A 153 26.93 -1.97 3.47
C VAL A 153 26.95 -1.61 4.94
N LEU A 154 27.26 -2.60 5.78
CA LEU A 154 27.42 -2.41 7.21
C LEU A 154 28.77 -1.72 7.49
N MET A 155 28.73 -0.48 7.97
CA MET A 155 29.95 0.30 8.29
C MET A 155 30.29 0.28 9.80
N ALA A 156 29.28 0.08 10.65
CA ALA A 156 29.39 -0.09 12.10
C ALA A 156 28.11 -0.79 12.58
N MET A 157 27.99 -1.09 13.89
CA MET A 157 26.85 -1.85 14.44
C MET A 157 25.44 -1.34 14.03
N ASN A 158 25.28 -0.10 13.55
CA ASN A 158 23.96 0.48 13.22
C ASN A 158 23.99 1.47 12.04
N ILE A 159 24.92 1.33 11.08
CA ILE A 159 24.99 2.25 9.93
C ILE A 159 25.02 1.44 8.63
N LEU A 160 23.95 1.56 7.87
CA LEU A 160 23.87 1.19 6.46
C LEU A 160 24.19 2.43 5.63
N LEU A 161 25.24 2.36 4.80
CA LEU A 161 25.44 3.37 3.76
C LEU A 161 24.75 2.89 2.49
N MET A 162 23.85 3.72 1.98
CA MET A 162 23.24 3.56 0.66
C MET A 162 24.01 4.44 -0.33
N GLU A 163 24.86 3.84 -1.15
CA GLU A 163 25.60 4.55 -2.20
C GLU A 163 25.05 4.18 -3.57
N LYS A 164 24.82 5.21 -4.41
CA LYS A 164 24.66 5.03 -5.84
C LYS A 164 25.74 5.84 -6.56
N SER A 165 26.33 5.26 -7.60
CA SER A 165 27.38 5.82 -8.46
C SER A 165 27.23 7.34 -8.70
N GLY A 166 27.88 8.16 -7.85
CA GLY A 166 27.97 9.61 -7.97
C GLY A 166 27.10 10.48 -7.04
N GLY A 167 26.26 9.90 -6.17
CA GLY A 167 25.46 10.65 -5.20
C GLY A 167 25.25 9.89 -3.90
N LEU A 168 25.72 10.45 -2.78
CA LEU A 168 25.47 9.90 -1.45
C LEU A 168 24.00 10.11 -1.07
N LEU A 169 23.28 9.02 -0.76
CA LEU A 169 22.04 9.08 0.01
C LEU A 169 22.27 8.33 1.32
N ALA A 170 22.77 8.99 2.36
CA ALA A 170 22.93 8.35 3.66
C ALA A 170 21.54 8.15 4.30
N LEU A 171 21.00 6.92 4.26
CA LEU A 171 19.84 6.53 5.04
C LEU A 171 20.34 5.91 6.35
N VAL A 172 20.26 6.65 7.46
CA VAL A 172 20.57 6.13 8.79
C VAL A 172 19.39 5.26 9.24
N ILE A 173 19.49 3.96 9.03
CA ILE A 173 18.56 2.99 9.62
C ILE A 173 19.06 2.72 11.05
N HIS A 174 18.39 3.28 12.05
CA HIS A 174 18.63 2.92 13.44
C HIS A 174 18.01 1.55 13.73
N ASP A 175 18.83 0.65 14.29
CA ASP A 175 18.40 -0.71 14.60
C ASP A 175 17.37 -0.69 15.76
N ALA A 176 16.13 -0.96 15.39
CA ALA A 176 15.40 -2.15 15.80
C ALA A 176 16.18 -3.16 16.66
N LYS A 177 16.17 -2.98 17.99
CA LYS A 177 16.55 -4.05 18.93
C LYS A 177 15.47 -5.12 19.03
#